data_AF-A0A920F2B6-F1
#
_entry.id   AF-A0A920F2B6-F1
#
_cell.length_a   1.000
_cell.length_b   1.000
_cell.length_c   1.000
_cell.angle_alpha   90.00
_cell.angle_beta   90.00
_cell.angle_gamma   90.00
#
_symmetry.space_group_name_H-M   'P 1'
#
loop_
_entity.id
_entity.type
_entity.pdbx_description
1 polymer ?
#
loop_
_entity_poly.entity_id
_entity_poly.type
_entity_poly.pdbx_seq_one_letter_code
_entity_poly.pdbx_strand_id
1 'polypeptide(L)'
;MKQWAIRKSNNLFSKAIETDPRYADAHYNLGLLLEKLNRYIEAKKHFRLALEAKSDFEDAKHMLSALEGITTPSAPLAYVKNLFDGYAKNF
;
A
#
# COMPACT_ATOMS: atom_id res chain seq x y z
N MET A 1 16.08 20.67 8.37
CA MET A 1 16.66 19.62 7.50
C MET A 1 15.62 18.69 6.84
N LYS A 2 14.52 18.31 7.52
CA LYS A 2 13.52 17.33 7.01
C LYS A 2 12.86 17.71 5.67
N GLN A 3 12.53 18.99 5.46
CA GLN A 3 11.86 19.46 4.22
C GLN A 3 12.74 19.42 2.97
N TRP A 4 14.07 19.62 3.11
CA TRP A 4 15.00 19.56 1.98
C TRP A 4 15.16 18.13 1.46
N ALA A 5 15.26 17.16 2.37
CA ALA A 5 15.34 15.75 2.02
C ALA A 5 14.07 15.31 1.26
N ILE A 6 12.89 15.71 1.73
CA ILE A 6 11.61 15.43 1.06
C ILE A 6 11.59 15.99 -0.36
N ARG A 7 11.99 17.25 -0.54
CA ARG A 7 11.96 17.91 -1.86
C ARG A 7 12.95 17.28 -2.84
N LYS A 8 14.13 16.88 -2.35
CA LYS A 8 15.14 16.16 -3.13
C LYS A 8 14.65 14.77 -3.52
N SER A 9 14.10 14.01 -2.59
CA SER A 9 13.54 12.67 -2.85
C SER A 9 12.38 12.73 -3.85
N ASN A 10 11.47 13.68 -3.69
CA ASN A 10 10.36 13.86 -4.63
C ASN A 10 10.86 14.11 -6.06
N ASN A 11 11.85 15.00 -6.23
CA ASN A 11 12.42 15.29 -7.54
C ASN A 11 13.11 14.05 -8.16
N LEU A 12 13.86 13.28 -7.37
CA LEU A 12 14.52 12.05 -7.83
C LEU A 12 13.51 11.00 -8.30
N PHE A 13 12.44 10.76 -7.53
CA PHE A 13 11.41 9.80 -7.93
C PHE A 13 10.60 10.29 -9.13
N SER A 14 10.28 11.57 -9.22
CA SER A 14 9.62 12.12 -10.42
C SER A 14 10.48 11.93 -11.67
N LYS A 15 11.79 12.20 -11.59
CA LYS A 15 12.69 11.99 -12.74
C LYS A 15 12.85 10.52 -13.11
N ALA A 16 12.84 9.63 -12.12
CA ALA A 16 12.85 8.20 -12.34
C ALA A 16 11.58 7.74 -13.08
N ILE A 17 10.41 8.26 -12.70
CA ILE A 17 9.13 8.00 -13.36
C ILE A 17 9.07 8.62 -14.77
N GLU A 18 9.68 9.80 -14.98
CA GLU A 18 9.80 10.40 -16.32
C GLU A 18 10.64 9.53 -17.26
N THR A 19 11.67 8.86 -16.74
CA THR A 19 12.56 7.99 -17.52
C THR A 19 11.93 6.62 -17.76
N ASP A 20 11.31 6.05 -16.74
CA ASP A 20 10.55 4.80 -16.81
C ASP A 20 9.23 4.92 -16.04
N PRO A 21 8.12 5.17 -16.75
CA PRO A 21 6.79 5.27 -16.14
C PRO A 21 6.29 4.00 -15.47
N ARG A 22 6.96 2.86 -15.69
CA ARG A 22 6.64 1.57 -15.07
C ARG A 22 7.63 1.19 -13.99
N TYR A 23 8.47 2.12 -13.53
CA TYR A 23 9.43 1.82 -12.47
C TYR A 23 8.75 1.69 -11.11
N ALA A 24 8.42 0.45 -10.74
CA ALA A 24 7.64 0.13 -9.55
C ALA A 24 8.23 0.71 -8.25
N ASP A 25 9.55 0.63 -8.05
CA ASP A 25 10.21 1.13 -6.84
C ASP A 25 10.14 2.66 -6.72
N ALA A 26 10.18 3.39 -7.84
CA ALA A 26 10.03 4.85 -7.83
C ALA A 26 8.62 5.25 -7.41
N HIS A 27 7.61 4.55 -7.92
CA HIS A 27 6.22 4.73 -7.50
C HIS A 27 6.04 4.37 -6.01
N TYR A 28 6.57 3.25 -5.55
CA TYR A 28 6.49 2.84 -4.14
C TYR A 28 7.12 3.87 -3.20
N ASN A 29 8.35 4.31 -3.48
CA ASN A 29 9.06 5.26 -2.64
C ASN A 29 8.41 6.66 -2.63
N LEU A 30 7.83 7.08 -3.76
CA LEU A 30 7.03 8.31 -3.81
C LEU A 30 5.75 8.16 -2.97
N GLY A 31 5.10 6.99 -2.99
CA GLY A 31 3.97 6.65 -2.13
C GLY A 31 4.33 6.77 -0.63
N LEU A 32 5.47 6.22 -0.21
CA LEU A 32 5.96 6.35 1.17
C LEU A 32 6.23 7.81 1.57
N LEU A 33 6.77 8.61 0.65
CA LEU A 33 7.03 10.02 0.91
C LEU A 33 5.72 10.81 1.10
N LEU A 34 4.72 10.52 0.28
CA LEU A 34 3.39 11.15 0.34
C LEU A 34 2.63 10.72 1.61
N GLU A 35 2.75 9.45 2.02
CA GLU A 35 2.21 8.95 3.28
C GLU A 35 2.79 9.72 4.47
N LYS A 36 4.12 9.91 4.54
CA LYS A 36 4.79 10.72 5.58
C LYS A 36 4.37 12.19 5.59
N LEU A 37 3.78 12.67 4.50
CA LEU A 37 3.22 14.02 4.35
C LEU A 37 1.72 14.07 4.60
N ASN A 38 1.10 12.97 5.04
CA ASN A 38 -0.34 12.80 5.20
C ASN A 38 -1.15 12.97 3.90
N ARG A 39 -0.51 12.84 2.74
CA ARG A 39 -1.15 12.93 1.41
C ARG A 39 -1.60 11.55 0.95
N TYR A 40 -2.58 11.00 1.66
CA TYR A 40 -2.98 9.59 1.54
C TYR A 40 -3.62 9.24 0.19
N ILE A 41 -4.36 10.18 -0.43
CA ILE A 41 -5.00 9.94 -1.73
C ILE A 41 -3.92 9.73 -2.80
N GLU A 42 -2.92 10.60 -2.83
CA GLU A 42 -1.81 10.50 -3.76
C GLU A 42 -0.91 9.30 -3.45
N ALA A 43 -0.67 9.00 -2.16
CA ALA A 43 0.09 7.81 -1.75
C ALA A 43 -0.56 6.52 -2.30
N LYS A 44 -1.87 6.35 -2.13
CA LYS A 44 -2.63 5.20 -2.67
C LYS A 44 -2.48 5.09 -4.19
N LYS A 45 -2.58 6.21 -4.91
CA LYS A 45 -2.39 6.22 -6.38
C LYS A 45 -1.03 5.66 -6.75
N HIS A 46 0.03 6.09 -6.07
CA HIS A 46 1.39 5.62 -6.35
C HIS A 46 1.61 4.16 -5.96
N PHE A 47 1.02 3.67 -4.87
CA PHE A 47 1.06 2.23 -4.55
C PHE A 47 0.32 1.36 -5.57
N ARG A 48 -0.82 1.81 -6.10
CA ARG A 48 -1.52 1.11 -7.19
C ARG A 48 -0.68 1.06 -8.46
N LEU A 49 -0.06 2.17 -8.85
CA LEU A 49 0.85 2.20 -10.01
C LEU A 49 2.06 1.27 -9.82
N ALA A 50 2.60 1.16 -8.60
CA ALA A 50 3.66 0.20 -8.31
C ALA A 50 3.18 -1.26 -8.50
N LEU A 51 1.94 -1.57 -8.11
CA LEU A 51 1.32 -2.90 -8.31
C LEU A 51 0.93 -3.18 -9.76
N GLU A 52 0.55 -2.16 -10.53
CA GLU A 52 0.31 -2.29 -11.98
C GLU A 52 1.61 -2.58 -12.73
N ALA A 53 2.73 -1.98 -12.29
CA ALA A 53 4.05 -2.24 -12.83
C ALA A 53 4.60 -3.62 -12.41
N LYS A 54 4.41 -3.98 -11.14
CA LYS A 54 4.90 -5.21 -10.51
C LYS A 54 3.80 -5.79 -9.61
N SER A 55 3.07 -6.77 -10.13
CA SER A 55 1.91 -7.35 -9.45
C SER A 55 2.25 -8.15 -8.19
N ASP A 56 3.49 -8.63 -8.06
CA ASP A 56 4.04 -9.36 -6.90
C ASP A 56 4.77 -8.42 -5.91
N PHE A 57 4.49 -7.11 -5.95
CA PHE A 57 5.09 -6.14 -5.03
C PHE A 57 4.38 -6.13 -3.67
N GLU A 58 4.70 -7.11 -2.82
CA GLU A 58 4.06 -7.32 -1.52
C GLU A 58 4.14 -6.07 -0.60
N ASP A 59 5.24 -5.32 -0.61
CA ASP A 59 5.36 -4.10 0.19
C ASP A 59 4.37 -3.01 -0.24
N ALA A 60 4.19 -2.81 -1.54
CA ALA A 60 3.23 -1.85 -2.08
C ALA A 60 1.79 -2.27 -1.75
N LYS A 61 1.50 -3.58 -1.80
CA LYS A 61 0.21 -4.16 -1.42
C LYS A 61 -0.08 -3.97 0.07
N HIS A 62 0.91 -4.19 0.93
CA HIS A 62 0.79 -3.98 2.36
C HIS A 62 0.46 -2.51 2.68
N MET A 63 1.23 -1.57 2.10
CA MET A 63 1.02 -0.13 2.30
C MET A 63 -0.33 0.34 1.76
N LEU A 64 -0.74 -0.14 0.58
CA LEU A 64 -2.05 0.18 0.00
C LEU A 64 -3.19 -0.31 0.90
N SER A 65 -3.11 -1.55 1.39
CA SER A 65 -4.12 -2.15 2.29
C SER A 65 -4.25 -1.36 3.60
N ALA A 66 -3.12 -0.95 4.18
CA ALA A 66 -3.08 -0.11 5.38
C ALA A 66 -3.77 1.25 5.15
N LEU A 67 -3.52 1.90 4.01
CA LEU A 67 -4.12 3.20 3.69
C LEU A 67 -5.59 3.10 3.27
N GLU A 68 -5.98 2.04 2.59
CA GLU A 68 -7.37 1.79 2.18
C GLU A 68 -8.28 1.43 3.36
N GLY A 69 -7.70 1.16 4.54
CA GLY A 69 -8.46 0.71 5.69
C GLY A 69 -9.07 -0.67 5.46
N ILE A 70 -8.42 -1.52 4.64
CA ILE A 70 -8.76 -2.95 4.57
C ILE A 70 -8.21 -3.61 5.84
N THR A 71 -8.87 -3.32 6.94
CA THR A 71 -9.10 -4.22 8.07
C THR A 71 -10.51 -4.75 7.84
N THR A 72 -10.71 -6.05 7.65
CA THR A 72 -12.04 -6.55 7.28
C THR A 72 -13.07 -6.19 8.37
N PRO A 73 -14.24 -5.60 8.01
CA PRO A 73 -15.28 -5.24 8.99
C PRO A 73 -15.91 -6.46 9.67
N SER A 74 -15.71 -7.64 9.11
CA SER A 74 -16.07 -8.92 9.72
C SER A 74 -14.90 -9.89 9.58
N ALA A 75 -14.84 -10.86 10.48
CA ALA A 75 -13.87 -11.92 10.40
C ALA A 75 -14.04 -12.72 9.09
N PRO A 76 -12.95 -13.26 8.52
CA PRO A 76 -13.02 -14.09 7.32
C PRO A 76 -14.07 -15.20 7.45
N LEU A 77 -14.88 -15.44 6.42
CA LEU A 77 -16.00 -16.37 6.47
C LEU A 77 -15.58 -17.79 6.92
N ALA A 78 -14.39 -18.25 6.51
CA ALA A 78 -13.82 -19.52 6.92
C ALA A 78 -13.53 -19.58 8.44
N TYR A 79 -13.10 -18.47 9.03
CA TYR A 79 -12.87 -18.34 10.47
C TYR A 79 -14.19 -18.43 11.24
N VAL A 80 -15.21 -17.71 10.78
CA VAL A 80 -16.55 -17.74 11.38
C VAL A 80 -17.15 -19.14 11.31
N LYS A 81 -17.07 -19.80 10.14
CA LYS A 81 -17.62 -21.15 9.94
C LYS A 81 -16.98 -22.20 10.87
N ASN A 82 -15.65 -22.21 10.96
CA ASN A 82 -14.94 -23.18 11.81
C ASN A 82 -15.21 -22.95 13.30
N LEU A 83 -15.38 -21.70 13.72
CA LEU A 83 -15.73 -21.35 15.09
C LEU A 83 -17.13 -21.90 15.44
N PHE A 84 -18.13 -21.67 14.60
CA PHE A 84 -19.49 -22.19 14.82
C PHE A 84 -19.56 -23.72 14.78
N ASP A 85 -18.91 -24.37 13.81
CA ASP A 85 -18.86 -25.84 13.71
C ASP A 85 -18.15 -26.47 14.94
N GLY A 86 -17.20 -25.75 15.55
CA GLY A 86 -16.52 -26.17 16.77
C GLY A 86 -17.38 -26.06 18.04
N TYR A 87 -18.17 -24.99 18.17
CA TYR A 87 -19.10 -24.83 19.29
C TYR A 87 -20.33 -25.72 19.19
N ALA A 88 -20.82 -26.00 17.96
CA ALA A 88 -21.97 -26.87 17.74
C ALA A 88 -21.74 -28.32 18.18
N LYS A 89 -20.49 -28.79 18.30
CA LYS A 89 -20.16 -30.12 18.83
C LYS A 89 -20.34 -30.25 20.35
N ASN A 90 -20.55 -29.13 21.05
CA ASN A 90 -20.68 -29.07 22.49
C ASN A 90 -22.10 -28.64 22.96
N PHE A 91 -23.08 -28.67 22.05
CA PHE A 91 -24.51 -28.55 22.35
C PHE A 91 -25.23 -29.85 22.02
#